data_AF-A0A2S9RNN1-F1
#
_entry.id   AF-A0A2S9RNN1-F1
#
_cell.length_a   1.000
_cell.length_b   1.000
_cell.length_c   1.000
_cell.angle_alpha   90.00
_cell.angle_beta   90.00
_cell.angle_gamma   90.00
#
_symmetry.space_group_name_H-M   'P 1'
#
loop_
_entity.id
_entity.type
_entity.pdbx_description
1 polymer ?
#
loop_
_entity_poly.entity_id
_entity_poly.type
_entity_poly.pdbx_seq_one_letter_code
_entity_poly.pdbx_strand_id
1 'polypeptide(L)' 'MTRGDIGNYLGLTVETISRLLGRFQKLGVISVQGKYITINDLNGLIELTGTNKTKITLVE' A
#
# COMPACT_ATOMS: atom_id res chain seq x y z
N MET A 1 -10.29 -2.30 6.99
CA MET A 1 -11.08 -1.78 5.86
C MET A 1 -11.27 -2.87 4.83
N THR A 2 -12.41 -2.96 4.15
CA THR A 2 -12.53 -3.81 2.97
C THR A 2 -11.86 -3.13 1.78
N ARG A 3 -11.52 -3.90 0.73
CA ARG A 3 -10.95 -3.33 -0.51
C ARG A 3 -11.90 -2.32 -1.17
N GLY A 4 -13.22 -2.46 -0.96
CA GLY A 4 -14.24 -1.52 -1.39
C GLY A 4 -14.20 -0.19 -0.65
N ASP A 5 -14.01 -0.23 0.67
CA ASP A 5 -13.86 0.99 1.48
C ASP A 5 -12.62 1.80 1.06
N ILE A 6 -11.50 1.12 0.76
CA ILE A 6 -10.27 1.77 0.28
C ILE A 6 -10.49 2.40 -1.10
N GLY A 7 -11.22 1.70 -1.98
CA GLY A 7 -11.62 2.23 -3.29
C GLY A 7 -12.46 3.49 -3.19
N ASN A 8 -13.50 3.42 -2.37
CA ASN A 8 -14.36 4.57 -2.12
C ASN A 8 -13.59 5.74 -1.47
N TYR A 9 -12.69 5.45 -0.53
CA TYR A 9 -11.88 6.46 0.16
C TYR A 9 -10.87 7.15 -0.77
N LEU A 10 -10.23 6.42 -1.67
CA LEU A 10 -9.22 6.95 -2.60
C LEU A 10 -9.83 7.44 -3.93
N GLY A 11 -11.14 7.28 -4.14
CA GLY A 11 -11.78 7.55 -5.44
C GLY A 11 -11.28 6.63 -6.56
N LEU A 12 -10.78 5.44 -6.20
CA LEU A 12 -10.20 4.46 -7.13
C LEU A 12 -11.07 3.21 -7.22
N THR A 13 -11.06 2.56 -8.37
CA THR A 13 -11.72 1.26 -8.51
C THR A 13 -11.00 0.19 -7.69
N VAL A 14 -11.77 -0.76 -7.15
CA VAL A 14 -11.24 -1.90 -6.39
C VAL A 14 -10.22 -2.69 -7.23
N GLU A 15 -10.42 -2.79 -8.53
CA GLU A 15 -9.47 -3.43 -9.46
C GLU A 15 -8.12 -2.71 -9.48
N THR A 16 -8.12 -1.38 -9.52
CA THR A 16 -6.89 -0.58 -9.54
C THR A 16 -6.09 -0.77 -8.26
N ILE A 17 -6.77 -0.77 -7.10
CA ILE A 17 -6.15 -1.00 -5.80
C ILE A 17 -5.63 -2.44 -5.68
N SER A 18 -6.42 -3.41 -6.12
CA SER A 18 -6.00 -4.82 -6.12
C SER A 18 -4.74 -5.03 -6.95
N ARG A 19 -4.66 -4.41 -8.14
CA ARG A 19 -3.48 -4.43 -9.00
C ARG A 19 -2.27 -3.75 -8.34
N LEU A 20 -2.45 -2.61 -7.67
CA LEU A 20 -1.37 -1.92 -6.95
C LEU A 20 -0.85 -2.74 -5.77
N LEU A 21 -1.74 -3.23 -4.90
CA LEU A 21 -1.37 -4.08 -3.76
C LEU A 21 -0.67 -5.36 -4.22
N GLY A 22 -1.14 -5.99 -5.30
CA GLY A 22 -0.50 -7.17 -5.88
C GLY A 22 0.92 -6.88 -6.39
N ARG A 23 1.20 -5.70 -6.95
CA ARG A 23 2.56 -5.29 -7.35
C ARG A 23 3.47 -5.14 -6.12
N PHE A 24 3.00 -4.48 -5.07
CA PHE A 24 3.77 -4.33 -3.84
C PHE A 24 4.05 -5.67 -3.14
N GLN A 25 3.10 -6.62 -3.18
CA GLN A 25 3.35 -7.98 -2.72
C GLN A 25 4.40 -8.70 -3.57
N LYS A 26 4.34 -8.57 -4.90
CA LYS A 26 5.31 -9.20 -5.81
C LYS A 26 6.72 -8.66 -5.61
N LEU A 27 6.84 -7.40 -5.20
CA LEU A 27 8.11 -6.76 -4.86
C LEU A 27 8.60 -7.09 -3.44
N GLY A 28 7.81 -7.83 -2.65
CA GLY A 28 8.15 -8.21 -1.27
C GLY A 28 8.03 -7.08 -0.26
N VAL A 29 7.69 -5.85 -0.67
CA VAL A 29 7.65 -4.67 0.22
C VAL A 29 6.47 -4.70 1.19
N ILE A 30 5.36 -5.35 0.81
CA ILE A 30 4.20 -5.56 1.68
C ILE A 30 3.71 -7.00 1.63
N SER A 31 3.06 -7.45 2.70
CA SER A 31 2.30 -8.70 2.77
C SER A 31 0.84 -8.39 3.03
N VAL A 32 -0.08 -8.93 2.22
CA VAL A 32 -1.52 -8.75 2.40
C VAL A 32 -2.13 -10.07 2.83
N GLN A 33 -2.78 -10.08 4.00
CA GLN A 33 -3.49 -11.23 4.54
C GLN A 33 -4.93 -10.85 4.87
N GLY A 34 -5.83 -11.09 3.91
CA GLY A 34 -7.24 -10.69 4.02
C GLY A 34 -7.40 -9.17 4.10
N LYS A 35 -7.81 -8.68 5.28
CA LYS A 35 -7.97 -7.23 5.59
C LYS A 35 -6.73 -6.61 6.26
N TYR A 36 -5.71 -7.41 6.54
CA TYR A 36 -4.48 -6.98 7.18
C TYR A 36 -3.38 -6.76 6.15
N ILE A 37 -2.64 -5.68 6.31
CA ILE A 37 -1.51 -5.31 5.46
C ILE A 37 -0.31 -5.11 6.37
N THR A 38 0.73 -5.88 6.15
CA THR A 38 2.02 -5.77 6.84
C THR A 38 3.02 -5.14 5.90
N ILE A 39 3.72 -4.12 6.37
CA ILE A 39 4.84 -3.52 5.63
C ILE A 39 6.07 -4.33 6.01
N ASN A 40 6.66 -5.05 5.05
CA ASN A 40 7.89 -5.81 5.29
C ASN A 40 9.12 -4.94 5.06
N ASP A 41 9.04 -4.02 4.10
CA ASP A 41 10.14 -3.13 3.73
C ASP A 41 9.62 -1.72 3.47
N LEU A 42 9.80 -0.86 4.49
CA LEU A 42 9.33 0.52 4.45
C LEU A 42 10.13 1.36 3.45
N ASN A 43 11.44 1.13 3.34
CA ASN A 43 12.31 1.89 2.45
C ASN A 43 11.97 1.65 0.97
N GLY A 44 11.85 0.39 0.56
CA GLY A 44 11.44 0.02 -0.79
C GLY A 44 10.02 0.49 -1.11
N LEU A 45 9.12 0.53 -0.12
CA LEU A 45 7.80 1.14 -0.33
C LEU A 45 7.91 2.64 -0.61
N ILE A 46 8.75 3.38 0.11
CA ILE A 46 8.99 4.81 -0.11
C ILE A 46 9.56 5.04 -1.51
N GLU A 47 10.53 4.25 -1.94
CA GLU A 47 11.13 4.35 -3.28
C GLU A 47 10.11 4.13 -4.42
N LEU A 48 9.11 3.27 -4.19
CA LEU A 48 8.07 2.96 -5.18
C LEU A 48 6.99 4.05 -5.34
N THR A 49 6.90 5.01 -4.41
CA THR A 49 5.78 5.98 -4.37
C THR A 49 5.89 7.15 -5.34
N GLY A 50 6.97 7.29 -6.12
CA GLY A 50 7.07 8.21 -7.28
C GLY A 50 6.99 9.72 -7.01
N THR A 51 6.38 10.18 -5.91
CA THR A 51 6.18 11.60 -5.61
C THR A 51 6.10 11.89 -4.11
N ASN A 52 6.99 12.81 -3.71
CA ASN A 52 7.15 13.53 -2.45
C ASN A 52 7.40 12.69 -1.20
N LYS A 53 8.56 12.93 -0.56
CA LYS A 53 8.87 12.50 0.81
C LYS A 53 7.76 12.98 1.75
N THR A 54 6.65 12.25 1.82
CA THR A 54 5.77 12.34 2.98
C THR A 54 6.66 11.84 4.10
N LYS A 55 7.09 12.74 4.99
CA LYS A 55 7.77 12.37 6.23
C LYS A 55 6.81 11.43 6.97
N ILE A 56 6.94 10.14 6.75
CA ILE A 56 6.43 9.14 7.67
C ILE A 56 7.40 9.23 8.84
N THR A 57 7.17 10.20 9.74
CA THR A 57 7.83 10.21 11.04
C THR A 57 7.34 8.96 11.73
N LEU A 58 8.17 7.93 11.76
CA LEU A 58 8.07 6.85 12.74
C LEU A 58 8.23 7.52 14.10
N VAL A 59 7.11 7.82 14.74
CA VAL A 59 7.09 8.26 16.14
C VAL A 59 7.41 7.00 16.93
N GLU A 60 8.60 7.00 17.54
CA GLU A 60 9.01 6.02 18.55
C GLU A 60 8.08 6.04 19.77
#